data_AF-A0A7D9LRM2-F1
#
_entry.id   AF-A0A7D9LRM2-F1
#
_cell.length_a   1.000
_cell.length_b   1.000
_cell.length_c   1.000
_cell.angle_alpha   90.00
_cell.angle_beta   90.00
_cell.angle_gamma   90.00
#
_symmetry.space_group_name_H-M   'P 1'
#
loop_
_entity.id
_entity.type
_entity.pdbx_description
1 polymer ?
#
loop_
_entity_poly.entity_id
_entity_poly.type
_entity_poly.pdbx_seq_one_letter_code
_entity_poly.pdbx_strand_id
1 'polypeptide(L)'
;MQMNTVKTIFCFLLVAAVLPWTEGQFPRVCTSLASLKNKTCCPIPKHFSEPCGSDGNRGTCEELIIRKWNYSYSHFEPFQNDDERHNWPRALYNRTCKCNGNFGGYDCGKCEFGYRGVYCTKKKTLTRRNFLKLSAQEKDRYMRYVNESKYLLSDYVVTTKFYEEINEAVEADEDPSGLFYNVSNYDLFTWTHYYAARDTIYPHNVTRVDIDFAHGGQGFPTWHRLYLLAWERVLQ
;
A
#
# COMPACT_ATOMS: atom_id res chain seq x y z
N MET A 1 31.80 -29.85 15.98
CA MET A 1 30.77 -29.43 15.00
C MET A 1 29.64 -28.71 15.74
N GLN A 2 29.93 -27.55 16.36
CA GLN A 2 28.94 -26.85 17.23
C GLN A 2 29.24 -25.35 17.41
N MET A 3 30.01 -24.73 16.50
CA MET A 3 30.40 -23.31 16.59
C MET A 3 29.88 -22.44 15.43
N ASN A 4 29.23 -23.03 14.42
CA ASN A 4 28.68 -22.27 13.29
C ASN A 4 27.19 -21.93 13.46
N THR A 5 26.43 -22.69 14.24
CA THR A 5 24.98 -22.47 14.40
C THR A 5 24.68 -21.21 15.22
N VAL A 6 25.50 -20.91 16.24
CA VAL A 6 25.31 -19.76 17.14
C VAL A 6 25.56 -18.43 16.43
N LYS A 7 26.58 -18.35 15.56
CA LYS A 7 26.88 -17.14 14.78
C LYS A 7 25.81 -16.83 13.74
N THR A 8 25.26 -17.87 13.09
CA THR A 8 24.17 -17.72 12.13
C THR A 8 22.89 -17.22 12.81
N ILE A 9 22.53 -17.77 13.97
CA ILE A 9 21.38 -17.31 14.77
C ILE A 9 21.56 -15.85 15.22
N PHE A 10 22.77 -15.45 15.62
CA PHE A 10 23.06 -14.08 16.04
C PHE A 10 22.97 -13.08 14.87
N CYS A 11 23.36 -13.47 13.65
CA CYS A 11 23.17 -12.66 12.45
C CYS A 11 21.69 -12.52 12.05
N PHE A 12 20.89 -13.58 12.17
CA PHE A 12 19.45 -13.50 11.88
C PHE A 12 18.69 -12.65 12.91
N LEU A 13 19.07 -12.71 14.19
CA LEU A 13 18.49 -11.88 15.25
C LEU A 13 18.87 -10.39 15.12
N LEU A 14 20.10 -10.10 14.68
CA LEU A 14 20.52 -8.72 14.40
C LEU A 14 19.79 -8.15 13.17
N VAL A 15 19.59 -8.92 12.10
CA VAL A 15 18.85 -8.41 10.91
C VAL A 15 17.37 -8.13 11.23
N ALA A 16 16.75 -8.91 12.13
CA ALA A 16 15.37 -8.65 12.57
C ALA A 16 15.25 -7.42 13.50
N ALA A 17 16.31 -7.05 14.21
CA ALA A 17 16.30 -5.94 15.17
C ALA A 17 16.57 -4.55 14.53
N VAL A 18 17.03 -4.48 13.27
CA VAL A 18 17.35 -3.19 12.60
C VAL A 18 16.41 -2.88 11.42
N LEU A 19 15.37 -3.68 11.19
CA LEU A 19 14.33 -3.28 10.26
C LEU A 19 13.35 -2.39 11.02
N PRO A 20 13.12 -1.13 10.59
CA PRO A 20 12.02 -0.35 11.13
C PRO A 20 10.75 -1.20 11.01
N TRP A 21 10.05 -1.34 12.13
CA TRP A 21 8.78 -2.04 12.20
C TRP A 21 7.84 -1.23 11.35
N THR A 22 7.46 -1.80 10.21
CA THR A 22 6.81 -1.04 9.15
C THR A 22 5.34 -1.42 9.11
N GLU A 23 4.48 -0.40 9.16
CA GLU A 23 3.12 -0.50 9.71
C GLU A 23 2.07 0.07 8.73
N GLY A 24 2.39 0.31 7.46
CA GLY A 24 1.50 1.01 6.55
C GLY A 24 2.09 1.36 5.21
N GLN A 25 1.27 1.71 4.22
CA GLN A 25 1.73 2.39 3.01
C GLN A 25 0.81 3.53 2.60
N PHE A 26 1.39 4.64 2.11
CA PHE A 26 0.65 5.80 1.60
C PHE A 26 1.40 6.50 0.47
N PRO A 27 0.71 7.24 -0.42
CA PRO A 27 1.38 8.07 -1.41
C PRO A 27 2.32 9.05 -0.71
N ARG A 28 3.58 9.12 -1.17
CA ARG A 28 4.61 10.01 -0.63
C ARG A 28 4.15 11.45 -0.48
N VAL A 29 3.36 11.93 -1.45
CA VAL A 29 2.83 13.30 -1.45
C VAL A 29 1.83 13.56 -0.32
N CYS A 30 1.26 12.51 0.27
CA CYS A 30 0.30 12.60 1.37
C CYS A 30 0.96 12.53 2.76
N THR A 31 2.25 12.28 2.88
CA THR A 31 2.91 12.13 4.19
C THR A 31 3.42 13.44 4.77
N SER A 32 2.84 14.57 4.37
CA SER A 32 3.14 15.89 4.94
C SER A 32 2.36 16.10 6.24
N LEU A 33 2.89 16.95 7.13
CA LEU A 33 2.22 17.33 8.37
C LEU A 33 0.79 17.81 8.10
N ALA A 34 0.60 18.69 7.11
CA ALA A 34 -0.72 19.23 6.77
C ALA A 34 -1.71 18.15 6.31
N SER A 35 -1.25 17.19 5.49
CA SER A 35 -2.10 16.09 4.98
C SER A 35 -2.53 15.14 6.09
N LEU A 36 -1.59 14.76 6.98
CA LEU A 36 -1.86 13.90 8.13
C LEU A 36 -2.73 14.60 9.18
N LYS A 37 -2.43 15.86 9.53
CA LYS A 37 -3.20 16.65 10.51
C LYS A 37 -4.64 16.86 10.07
N ASN A 38 -4.86 17.15 8.78
CA ASN A 38 -6.20 17.27 8.19
C ASN A 38 -6.84 15.93 7.84
N LYS A 39 -6.15 14.80 8.06
CA LYS A 39 -6.55 13.45 7.67
C LYS A 39 -7.07 13.40 6.23
N THR A 40 -6.39 14.07 5.30
CA THR A 40 -6.84 14.24 3.91
C THR A 40 -5.70 13.95 2.92
N CYS A 41 -5.82 12.85 2.16
CA CYS A 41 -4.89 12.51 1.08
C CYS A 41 -5.55 12.76 -0.29
N CYS A 42 -5.53 14.02 -0.73
CA CYS A 42 -6.10 14.46 -2.00
C CYS A 42 -5.11 15.31 -2.80
N PRO A 43 -4.02 14.72 -3.32
CA PRO A 43 -3.00 15.45 -4.03
C PRO A 43 -3.50 16.01 -5.37
N ILE A 44 -2.79 17.03 -5.87
CA ILE A 44 -3.04 17.63 -7.18
C ILE A 44 -2.27 16.82 -8.24
N PRO A 45 -2.94 16.17 -9.20
CA PRO A 45 -2.28 15.44 -10.26
C PRO A 45 -1.44 16.35 -11.15
N LYS A 46 -0.38 15.79 -11.76
CA LYS A 46 0.50 16.52 -12.66
C LYS A 46 -0.30 17.19 -13.80
N HIS A 47 -0.03 18.47 -14.06
CA HIS A 47 -0.69 19.31 -15.07
C HIS A 47 -2.10 19.82 -14.70
N PHE A 48 -2.52 19.65 -13.45
CA PHE A 48 -3.76 20.22 -12.91
C PHE A 48 -3.42 21.23 -11.81
N SER A 49 -4.39 22.08 -11.45
CA SER A 49 -4.26 23.04 -10.34
C SER A 49 -5.12 22.68 -9.13
N GLU A 50 -6.08 21.76 -9.27
CA GLU A 50 -7.01 21.42 -8.19
C GLU A 50 -6.85 19.98 -7.67
N PRO A 51 -7.14 19.73 -6.38
CA PRO A 51 -7.10 18.39 -5.78
C PRO A 51 -7.87 17.36 -6.60
N CYS A 52 -7.29 16.18 -6.77
CA CYS A 52 -7.89 15.07 -7.54
C CYS A 52 -8.21 15.42 -9.01
N GLY A 53 -7.67 16.52 -9.54
CA GLY A 53 -7.88 16.99 -10.91
C GLY A 53 -9.32 17.42 -11.18
N SER A 54 -9.98 18.06 -10.20
CA SER A 54 -11.38 18.48 -10.30
C SER A 54 -11.60 19.56 -11.36
N ASP A 55 -10.62 20.43 -11.59
CA ASP A 55 -10.51 21.37 -12.71
C ASP A 55 -10.52 20.69 -14.09
N GLY A 56 -10.11 19.42 -14.14
CA GLY A 56 -10.19 18.56 -15.32
C GLY A 56 -11.36 17.58 -15.33
N ASN A 57 -12.29 17.69 -14.38
CA ASN A 57 -13.35 16.70 -14.13
C ASN A 57 -12.83 15.26 -13.95
N ARG A 58 -11.61 15.10 -13.40
CA ARG A 58 -10.99 13.78 -13.20
C ARG A 58 -11.47 13.08 -11.94
N GLY A 59 -11.84 13.84 -10.92
CA GLY A 59 -12.28 13.33 -9.64
C GLY A 59 -12.53 14.44 -8.66
N THR A 60 -12.92 14.05 -7.44
CA THR A 60 -13.13 14.97 -6.34
C THR A 60 -12.56 14.38 -5.04
N CYS A 61 -12.26 15.25 -4.08
CA CYS A 61 -11.81 14.85 -2.75
C CYS A 61 -13.02 14.55 -1.87
N GLU A 62 -13.33 13.27 -1.65
CA GLU A 62 -14.51 12.82 -0.89
C GLU A 62 -14.12 12.12 0.41
N GLU A 63 -15.08 11.97 1.32
CA GLU A 63 -14.91 11.12 2.51
C GLU A 63 -14.78 9.64 2.12
N LEU A 64 -13.95 8.92 2.86
CA LEU A 64 -13.76 7.49 2.69
C LEU A 64 -15.03 6.72 3.03
N ILE A 65 -15.42 5.83 2.11
CA ILE A 65 -16.51 4.90 2.34
C ILE A 65 -15.94 3.62 2.94
N ILE A 66 -16.08 3.46 4.25
CA ILE A 66 -15.80 2.20 4.93
C ILE A 66 -17.06 1.36 4.95
N ARG A 67 -16.96 0.11 4.47
CA ARG A 67 -18.08 -0.83 4.49
C ARG A 67 -18.49 -1.09 5.94
N LYS A 68 -19.75 -0.81 6.27
CA LYS A 68 -20.35 -1.27 7.52
C LYS A 68 -20.58 -2.78 7.43
N TRP A 69 -19.86 -3.55 8.24
CA TRP A 69 -20.07 -4.98 8.34
C TRP A 69 -21.32 -5.24 9.19
N ASN A 70 -22.19 -6.13 8.72
CA ASN A 70 -23.24 -6.69 9.58
C ASN A 70 -22.64 -7.85 10.38
N TYR A 71 -23.28 -8.22 11.50
CA TYR A 71 -22.81 -9.31 12.34
C TYR A 71 -22.76 -10.66 11.60
N SER A 72 -23.55 -10.82 10.52
CA SER A 72 -23.60 -12.04 9.71
C SER A 72 -22.31 -12.34 8.95
N TYR A 73 -21.51 -11.32 8.62
CA TYR A 73 -20.25 -11.46 7.87
C TYR A 73 -19.04 -10.87 8.60
N SER A 74 -19.25 -10.36 9.83
CA SER A 74 -18.18 -9.88 10.68
C SER A 74 -17.67 -11.04 11.54
N HIS A 75 -16.44 -11.45 11.30
CA HIS A 75 -15.70 -12.36 12.18
C HIS A 75 -14.80 -11.59 13.15
N PHE A 76 -14.99 -10.27 13.24
CA PHE A 76 -14.16 -9.43 14.10
C PHE A 76 -14.52 -9.61 15.57
N GLU A 77 -13.53 -10.02 16.37
CA GLU A 77 -13.62 -10.02 17.82
C GLU A 77 -13.36 -8.61 18.38
N PRO A 78 -13.91 -8.25 19.56
CA PRO A 78 -13.82 -6.88 20.08
C PRO A 78 -12.40 -6.31 20.18
N PHE A 79 -11.42 -7.15 20.50
CA PHE A 79 -10.02 -6.75 20.67
C PHE A 79 -9.31 -6.48 19.32
N GLN A 80 -9.86 -6.97 18.21
CA GLN A 80 -9.32 -6.75 16.87
C GLN A 80 -9.63 -5.34 16.33
N ASN A 81 -10.48 -4.57 17.03
CA ASN A 81 -10.72 -3.17 16.72
C ASN A 81 -9.49 -2.28 16.98
N ASP A 82 -8.54 -2.78 17.79
CA ASP A 82 -7.30 -2.07 18.13
C ASP A 82 -6.18 -2.32 17.08
N ASP A 83 -6.40 -3.22 16.11
CA ASP A 83 -5.49 -3.39 14.97
C ASP A 83 -5.60 -2.16 14.06
N GLU A 84 -4.49 -1.48 13.79
CA GLU A 84 -4.45 -0.28 12.94
C GLU A 84 -4.93 -0.51 11.49
N ARG A 85 -4.99 -1.76 11.05
CA ARG A 85 -5.57 -2.17 9.75
C ARG A 85 -7.10 -2.21 9.78
N HIS A 86 -7.71 -2.18 10.97
CA HIS A 86 -9.15 -2.12 11.13
C HIS A 86 -9.70 -0.82 10.51
N ASN A 87 -10.73 -0.95 9.68
CA ASN A 87 -11.28 0.17 8.89
C ASN A 87 -10.23 0.95 8.08
N TRP A 88 -9.18 0.27 7.61
CA TRP A 88 -8.16 0.84 6.73
C TRP A 88 -8.76 1.75 5.64
N PRO A 89 -8.22 2.96 5.39
CA PRO A 89 -7.05 3.61 6.02
C PRO A 89 -7.42 4.65 7.11
N ARG A 90 -8.56 4.49 7.80
CA ARG A 90 -9.20 5.55 8.60
C ARG A 90 -8.36 6.12 9.75
N ALA A 91 -7.42 5.34 10.26
CA ALA A 91 -6.52 5.78 11.32
C ALA A 91 -5.71 7.03 10.94
N LEU A 92 -5.30 7.16 9.67
CA LEU A 92 -4.50 8.28 9.18
C LEU A 92 -5.26 9.21 8.23
N TYR A 93 -6.23 8.72 7.47
CA TYR A 93 -6.97 9.55 6.51
C TYR A 93 -8.47 9.30 6.60
N ASN A 94 -9.26 10.38 6.54
CA ASN A 94 -10.72 10.37 6.44
C ASN A 94 -11.20 10.73 5.03
N ARG A 95 -10.36 11.42 4.23
CA ARG A 95 -10.70 11.89 2.88
C ARG A 95 -9.65 11.46 1.87
N THR A 96 -10.10 11.00 0.71
CA THR A 96 -9.23 10.61 -0.42
C THR A 96 -9.86 10.98 -1.76
N CYS A 97 -9.07 10.94 -2.83
CA CYS A 97 -9.59 11.12 -4.17
C CYS A 97 -10.54 10.00 -4.58
N LYS A 98 -11.70 10.37 -5.13
CA LYS A 98 -12.61 9.49 -5.86
C LYS A 98 -12.66 9.95 -7.30
N CYS A 99 -12.21 9.08 -8.19
CA CYS A 99 -12.07 9.41 -9.59
C CYS A 99 -13.37 9.20 -10.37
N ASN A 100 -13.58 10.05 -11.37
CA ASN A 100 -14.74 10.02 -12.24
C ASN A 100 -14.50 9.07 -13.43
N GLY A 101 -15.54 8.35 -13.85
CA GLY A 101 -15.49 7.51 -15.04
C GLY A 101 -14.34 6.49 -15.03
N ASN A 102 -13.44 6.58 -16.03
CA ASN A 102 -12.30 5.67 -16.18
C ASN A 102 -10.97 6.30 -15.74
N PHE A 103 -10.99 7.41 -15.00
CA PHE A 103 -9.79 7.93 -14.34
C PHE A 103 -9.46 7.09 -13.10
N GLY A 104 -8.19 7.08 -12.68
CA GLY A 104 -7.74 6.30 -11.54
C GLY A 104 -6.38 6.74 -11.00
N GLY A 105 -5.86 6.02 -10.01
CA GLY A 105 -4.67 6.42 -9.25
C GLY A 105 -5.04 7.22 -7.99
N TYR A 106 -4.05 7.44 -7.11
CA TYR A 106 -4.27 8.12 -5.83
C TYR A 106 -4.62 9.62 -5.99
N ASP A 107 -4.35 10.20 -7.16
CA ASP A 107 -4.56 11.60 -7.53
C ASP A 107 -5.53 11.77 -8.72
N CYS A 108 -6.12 10.68 -9.23
CA CYS A 108 -6.90 10.63 -10.48
C CYS A 108 -6.15 11.04 -11.76
N GLY A 109 -4.81 11.12 -11.71
CA GLY A 109 -3.96 11.45 -12.85
C GLY A 109 -3.76 10.29 -13.83
N LYS A 110 -4.01 9.05 -13.40
CA LYS A 110 -3.86 7.82 -14.21
C LYS A 110 -5.23 7.37 -14.76
N CYS A 111 -5.23 6.29 -15.53
CA CYS A 111 -6.47 5.63 -15.97
C CYS A 111 -6.74 4.38 -15.12
N GLU A 112 -8.02 4.06 -14.99
CA GLU A 112 -8.52 2.80 -14.42
C GLU A 112 -7.93 1.59 -15.14
N PHE A 113 -7.86 0.43 -14.47
CA PHE A 113 -7.35 -0.78 -15.09
C PHE A 113 -8.15 -1.14 -16.36
N GLY A 114 -7.44 -1.38 -17.46
CA GLY A 114 -8.06 -1.64 -18.77
C GLY A 114 -8.30 -0.41 -19.64
N TYR A 115 -7.90 0.79 -19.21
CA TYR A 115 -8.00 2.03 -19.98
C TYR A 115 -6.66 2.75 -20.13
N ARG A 116 -6.54 3.59 -21.16
CA ARG A 116 -5.34 4.40 -21.44
C ARG A 116 -5.70 5.68 -22.23
N GLY A 117 -4.69 6.53 -22.41
CA GLY A 117 -4.79 7.80 -23.11
C GLY A 117 -5.16 8.95 -22.17
N VAL A 118 -4.98 10.19 -22.63
CA VAL A 118 -5.13 11.40 -21.79
C VAL A 118 -6.51 11.47 -21.11
N TYR A 119 -7.57 11.06 -21.82
CA TYR A 119 -8.96 11.07 -21.33
C TYR A 119 -9.48 9.68 -20.91
N CYS A 120 -8.61 8.66 -20.84
CA CYS A 120 -8.98 7.30 -20.43
C CYS A 120 -10.14 6.65 -21.22
N THR A 121 -10.31 7.03 -22.49
CA THR A 121 -11.36 6.49 -23.38
C THR A 121 -10.90 5.29 -24.21
N LYS A 122 -9.58 5.08 -24.34
CA LYS A 122 -9.03 3.99 -25.15
C LYS A 122 -8.90 2.74 -24.29
N LYS A 123 -9.54 1.64 -24.70
CA LYS A 123 -9.38 0.35 -24.04
C LYS A 123 -7.93 -0.17 -24.19
N LYS A 124 -7.43 -0.82 -23.15
CA LYS A 124 -6.15 -1.51 -23.08
C LYS A 124 -6.40 -2.95 -22.65
N THR A 125 -6.32 -3.87 -23.61
CA THR A 125 -6.40 -5.31 -23.33
C THR A 125 -5.00 -5.88 -23.27
N LEU A 126 -4.69 -6.58 -22.20
CA LEU A 126 -3.44 -7.33 -22.02
C LEU A 126 -3.76 -8.80 -21.82
N THR A 127 -2.89 -9.67 -22.34
CA THR A 127 -3.04 -11.12 -22.23
C THR A 127 -1.96 -11.68 -21.32
N ARG A 128 -2.35 -12.21 -20.16
CA ARG A 128 -1.45 -12.98 -19.29
C ARG A 128 -1.20 -14.35 -19.91
N ARG A 129 0.05 -14.65 -20.24
CA ARG A 129 0.48 -15.89 -20.89
C ARG A 129 1.25 -16.78 -19.92
N ASN A 130 1.24 -18.08 -20.17
CA ASN A 130 2.11 -19.02 -19.45
C ASN A 130 3.59 -18.67 -19.73
N PHE A 131 4.34 -18.36 -18.66
CA PHE A 131 5.76 -17.99 -18.72
C PHE A 131 6.62 -19.01 -19.47
N LEU A 132 6.33 -20.31 -19.32
CA LEU A 132 7.09 -21.38 -19.98
C LEU A 132 6.96 -21.32 -21.50
N LYS A 133 5.85 -20.80 -22.02
CA LYS A 133 5.53 -20.65 -23.44
C LYS A 133 6.00 -19.31 -24.04
N LEU A 134 6.74 -18.50 -23.29
CA LEU A 134 7.34 -17.26 -23.78
C LEU A 134 8.64 -17.55 -24.56
N SER A 135 8.99 -16.68 -25.51
CA SER A 135 10.29 -16.72 -26.18
C SER A 135 11.42 -16.38 -25.20
N ALA A 136 12.67 -16.72 -25.55
CA ALA A 136 13.83 -16.38 -24.73
C ALA A 136 13.93 -14.86 -24.47
N GLN A 137 13.66 -14.04 -25.50
CA GLN A 137 13.65 -12.58 -25.38
C GLN A 137 12.51 -12.06 -24.49
N GLU A 138 11.32 -12.65 -24.56
CA GLU A 138 10.20 -12.29 -23.69
C GLU A 138 10.49 -12.62 -22.22
N LYS A 139 11.12 -13.78 -21.96
CA LYS A 139 11.55 -14.19 -20.62
C LYS A 139 12.61 -13.23 -20.06
N ASP A 140 13.65 -12.93 -20.84
CA ASP A 140 14.69 -11.96 -20.47
C ASP A 140 14.10 -10.59 -20.14
N ARG A 141 13.23 -10.06 -21.02
CA ARG A 141 12.57 -8.76 -20.78
C ARG A 141 11.76 -8.75 -19.48
N TYR A 142 11.00 -9.81 -19.21
CA TYR A 142 10.25 -9.91 -17.95
C TYR A 142 11.19 -9.91 -16.74
N MET A 143 12.23 -10.74 -16.75
CA MET A 143 13.20 -10.82 -15.64
C MET A 143 13.92 -9.48 -15.43
N ARG A 144 14.25 -8.76 -16.51
CA ARG A 144 14.84 -7.42 -16.43
C ARG A 144 13.91 -6.42 -15.75
N TYR A 145 12.63 -6.33 -16.13
CA TYR A 145 11.70 -5.41 -15.47
C TYR A 145 11.45 -5.75 -14.01
N VAL A 146 11.38 -7.03 -13.66
CA VAL A 146 11.30 -7.45 -12.25
C VAL A 146 12.57 -7.03 -11.50
N ASN A 147 13.75 -7.23 -12.08
CA ASN A 147 15.01 -6.81 -11.46
C ASN A 147 15.09 -5.27 -11.30
N GLU A 148 14.75 -4.50 -12.33
CA GLU A 148 14.73 -3.04 -12.28
C GLU A 148 13.78 -2.52 -11.20
N SER A 149 12.63 -3.17 -11.00
CA SER A 149 11.67 -2.78 -9.96
C SER A 149 12.24 -2.84 -8.53
N LYS A 150 13.31 -3.61 -8.29
CA LYS A 150 14.00 -3.67 -7.00
C LYS A 150 14.81 -2.41 -6.67
N TYR A 151 15.11 -1.59 -7.68
CA TYR A 151 15.96 -0.40 -7.54
C TYR A 151 15.19 0.90 -7.79
N LEU A 152 14.05 0.85 -8.47
CA LEU A 152 13.20 2.02 -8.70
C LEU A 152 12.36 2.33 -7.47
N LEU A 153 12.48 3.56 -6.97
CA LEU A 153 11.68 4.05 -5.85
C LEU A 153 10.20 4.14 -6.21
N SER A 154 9.35 3.79 -5.26
CA SER A 154 7.90 3.90 -5.40
C SER A 154 7.39 5.32 -5.14
N ASP A 155 6.26 5.64 -5.78
CA ASP A 155 5.39 6.79 -5.45
C ASP A 155 4.81 6.68 -4.03
N TYR A 156 4.85 5.48 -3.44
CA TYR A 156 4.42 5.19 -2.09
C TYR A 156 5.61 5.03 -1.15
N VAL A 157 5.37 5.31 0.12
CA VAL A 157 6.28 5.06 1.24
C VAL A 157 5.60 4.13 2.23
N VAL A 158 6.39 3.47 3.07
CA VAL A 158 5.87 2.64 4.16
C VAL A 158 6.06 3.35 5.49
N THR A 159 5.15 3.22 6.45
CA THR A 159 5.37 3.79 7.79
C THR A 159 6.43 2.98 8.53
N THR A 160 7.17 3.59 9.45
CA THR A 160 8.19 2.94 10.31
C THR A 160 7.76 2.84 11.77
N LYS A 161 6.53 3.27 12.05
CA LYS A 161 5.92 3.46 13.37
C LYS A 161 4.43 3.16 13.32
N PHE A 162 3.83 2.83 14.46
CA PHE A 162 2.39 2.63 14.57
C PHE A 162 1.64 3.92 14.27
N TYR A 163 0.38 3.79 13.83
CA TYR A 163 -0.43 4.97 13.51
C TYR A 163 -0.72 5.86 14.72
N GLU A 164 -0.75 5.29 15.92
CA GLU A 164 -0.84 6.06 17.16
C GLU A 164 0.37 6.99 17.31
N GLU A 165 1.59 6.46 17.24
CA GLU A 165 2.83 7.25 17.31
C GLU A 165 2.91 8.32 16.19
N ILE A 166 2.41 8.02 14.99
CA ILE A 166 2.34 9.01 13.90
C ILE A 166 1.34 10.11 14.22
N ASN A 167 0.16 9.77 14.75
CA ASN A 167 -0.84 10.75 15.15
C ASN A 167 -0.31 11.64 16.30
N GLU A 168 0.37 11.06 17.29
CA GLU A 168 0.98 11.80 18.40
C GLU A 168 2.02 12.83 17.91
N ALA A 169 2.92 12.42 17.01
CA ALA A 169 3.90 13.33 16.42
C ALA A 169 3.24 14.47 15.62
N VAL A 170 2.19 14.16 14.86
CA VAL A 170 1.41 15.14 14.08
C VAL A 170 0.63 16.10 14.99
N GLU A 171 0.09 15.62 16.11
CA GLU A 171 -0.59 16.44 17.11
C GLU A 171 0.39 17.37 17.84
N ALA A 172 1.64 16.93 18.03
CA ALA A 172 2.74 17.73 18.56
C ALA A 172 3.36 18.71 17.54
N ASP A 173 2.81 18.81 16.31
CA ASP A 173 3.34 19.63 15.21
C ASP A 173 4.80 19.29 14.82
N GLU A 174 5.20 18.03 15.02
CA GLU A 174 6.51 17.51 14.60
C GLU A 174 6.53 17.15 13.10
N ASP A 175 7.72 17.17 12.48
CA ASP A 175 7.87 16.75 11.08
C ASP A 175 7.69 15.22 10.96
N PRO A 176 6.65 14.74 10.26
CA PRO A 176 6.38 13.32 10.15
C PRO A 176 7.34 12.59 9.18
N SER A 177 8.23 13.30 8.47
CA SER A 177 9.09 12.71 7.42
C SER A 177 9.93 11.53 7.90
N GLY A 178 10.40 11.55 9.16
CA GLY A 178 11.17 10.46 9.78
C GLY A 178 10.36 9.20 10.12
N LEU A 179 9.03 9.28 10.04
CA LEU A 179 8.11 8.18 10.35
C LEU A 179 7.73 7.35 9.12
N PHE A 180 8.33 7.66 7.96
CA PHE A 180 8.10 6.97 6.70
C PHE A 180 9.43 6.55 6.06
N TYR A 181 9.42 5.41 5.41
CA TYR A 181 10.58 4.82 4.74
C TYR A 181 10.38 4.74 3.23
N ASN A 182 11.43 5.11 2.50
CA ASN A 182 11.49 5.01 1.04
C ASN A 182 11.64 3.55 0.62
N VAL A 183 10.67 3.05 -0.13
CA VAL A 183 10.64 1.66 -0.56
C VAL A 183 10.76 1.56 -2.08
N SER A 184 11.45 0.52 -2.56
CA SER A 184 11.46 0.19 -3.98
C SER A 184 10.09 -0.32 -4.43
N ASN A 185 9.84 -0.32 -5.73
CA ASN A 185 8.64 -0.91 -6.30
C ASN A 185 8.51 -2.39 -5.93
N TYR A 186 9.57 -3.19 -6.05
CA TYR A 186 9.53 -4.60 -5.64
C TYR A 186 9.20 -4.75 -4.16
N ASP A 187 9.90 -3.98 -3.31
CA ASP A 187 9.80 -4.12 -1.86
C ASP A 187 8.46 -3.63 -1.31
N LEU A 188 7.83 -2.66 -1.97
CA LEU A 188 6.48 -2.23 -1.60
C LEU A 188 5.50 -3.40 -1.68
N PHE A 189 5.60 -4.21 -2.73
CA PHE A 189 4.68 -5.32 -2.95
C PHE A 189 4.95 -6.47 -1.98
N THR A 190 6.22 -6.83 -1.76
CA THR A 190 6.56 -7.82 -0.71
C THR A 190 6.11 -7.35 0.66
N TRP A 191 6.32 -6.08 0.97
CA TRP A 191 5.90 -5.47 2.22
C TRP A 191 4.38 -5.42 2.37
N THR A 192 3.63 -5.06 1.32
CA THR A 192 2.15 -4.97 1.37
C THR A 192 1.52 -6.33 1.65
N HIS A 193 2.07 -7.40 1.06
CA HIS A 193 1.62 -8.76 1.35
C HIS A 193 1.94 -9.18 2.78
N TYR A 194 3.17 -8.90 3.26
CA TYR A 194 3.55 -9.11 4.65
C TYR A 194 2.63 -8.35 5.62
N TYR A 195 2.40 -7.05 5.39
CA TYR A 195 1.57 -6.21 6.24
C TYR A 195 0.12 -6.66 6.30
N ALA A 196 -0.43 -7.20 5.21
CA ALA A 196 -1.78 -7.75 5.21
C ALA A 196 -1.87 -9.11 5.91
N ALA A 197 -0.81 -9.91 5.90
CA ALA A 197 -0.82 -11.29 6.40
C ALA A 197 -0.16 -11.47 7.79
N ARG A 198 0.55 -10.45 8.30
CA ARG A 198 1.19 -10.52 9.61
C ARG A 198 0.17 -10.58 10.74
N ASP A 199 0.59 -11.16 11.86
CA ASP A 199 -0.14 -11.13 13.13
C ASP A 199 -0.45 -9.70 13.57
N THR A 200 -1.52 -9.53 14.35
CA THR A 200 -1.85 -8.23 14.94
C THR A 200 -0.78 -7.85 15.95
N ILE A 201 -0.23 -6.65 15.78
CA ILE A 201 0.70 -6.06 16.74
C ILE A 201 -0.02 -4.88 17.39
N TYR A 202 -0.32 -5.02 18.68
CA TYR A 202 -0.94 -3.97 19.48
C TYR A 202 0.10 -2.90 19.87
N PRO A 203 -0.35 -1.70 20.27
CA PRO A 203 0.48 -0.77 21.01
C PRO A 203 1.24 -1.48 22.14
N HIS A 204 2.50 -1.07 22.38
CA HIS A 204 3.45 -1.74 23.28
C HIS A 204 3.97 -3.12 22.83
N ASN A 205 3.88 -3.42 21.52
CA ASN A 205 4.53 -4.56 20.89
C ASN A 205 4.05 -5.94 21.37
N VAL A 206 2.75 -6.04 21.71
CA VAL A 206 2.12 -7.32 22.02
C VAL A 206 1.64 -7.92 20.70
N THR A 207 2.19 -9.08 20.32
CA THR A 207 1.76 -9.81 19.12
C THR A 207 0.73 -10.87 19.49
N ARG A 208 -0.38 -10.95 18.74
CA ARG A 208 -1.32 -12.08 18.80
C ARG A 208 -1.54 -12.66 17.42
N VAL A 209 -1.38 -13.98 17.32
CA VAL A 209 -1.76 -14.76 16.13
C VAL A 209 -3.27 -14.74 16.04
N ASP A 210 -3.82 -14.02 15.06
CA ASP A 210 -5.26 -13.77 15.06
C ASP A 210 -5.84 -13.45 13.68
N ILE A 211 -5.36 -12.38 13.02
CA ILE A 211 -5.98 -11.91 11.77
C ILE A 211 -5.00 -11.92 10.60
N ASP A 212 -5.41 -12.61 9.53
CA ASP A 212 -4.82 -12.51 8.20
C ASP A 212 -5.82 -11.83 7.24
N PHE A 213 -5.54 -10.57 6.87
CA PHE A 213 -6.38 -9.77 5.99
C PHE A 213 -6.30 -10.18 4.51
N ALA A 214 -5.35 -11.04 4.14
CA ALA A 214 -5.10 -11.46 2.76
C ALA A 214 -5.50 -12.91 2.47
N HIS A 215 -5.54 -13.82 3.46
CA HIS A 215 -5.73 -15.26 3.24
C HIS A 215 -6.89 -15.88 4.01
N GLY A 216 -7.13 -15.45 5.25
CA GLY A 216 -8.03 -16.12 6.20
C GLY A 216 -9.53 -15.90 5.98
N GLY A 217 -9.97 -15.37 4.83
CA GLY A 217 -11.37 -15.03 4.63
C GLY A 217 -11.78 -14.75 3.18
N GLN A 218 -13.01 -14.26 3.01
CA GLN A 218 -13.65 -14.00 1.71
C GLN A 218 -12.87 -13.01 0.82
N GLY A 219 -11.99 -12.21 1.42
CA GLY A 219 -11.13 -11.25 0.73
C GLY A 219 -10.03 -11.90 -0.10
N PHE A 220 -9.65 -13.16 0.14
CA PHE A 220 -8.48 -13.81 -0.47
C PHE A 220 -8.36 -13.64 -1.99
N PRO A 221 -9.35 -14.05 -2.82
CA PRO A 221 -9.22 -13.97 -4.27
C PRO A 221 -9.23 -12.51 -4.77
N THR A 222 -10.01 -11.64 -4.14
CA THR A 222 -10.12 -10.23 -4.54
C THR A 222 -8.88 -9.42 -4.17
N TRP A 223 -8.31 -9.67 -2.99
CA TRP A 223 -7.09 -9.02 -2.51
C TRP A 223 -5.92 -9.33 -3.45
N HIS A 224 -5.70 -10.63 -3.74
CA HIS A 224 -4.61 -11.05 -4.64
C HIS A 224 -4.84 -10.62 -6.09
N ARG A 225 -6.10 -10.52 -6.54
CA ARG A 225 -6.42 -9.98 -7.87
C ARG A 225 -5.98 -8.52 -7.99
N LEU A 226 -6.32 -7.68 -7.02
CA LEU A 226 -5.92 -6.27 -7.03
C LEU A 226 -4.41 -6.11 -6.86
N TYR A 227 -3.79 -6.89 -5.98
CA TYR A 227 -2.34 -6.95 -5.80
C TYR A 227 -1.61 -7.21 -7.13
N LEU A 228 -2.04 -8.22 -7.88
CA LEU A 228 -1.45 -8.54 -9.19
C LEU A 228 -1.74 -7.48 -10.26
N LEU A 229 -2.89 -6.81 -10.23
CA LEU A 229 -3.19 -5.70 -11.13
C LEU A 229 -2.29 -4.49 -10.86
N ALA A 230 -2.10 -4.14 -9.60
CA ALA A 230 -1.20 -3.07 -9.19
C ALA A 230 0.26 -3.40 -9.54
N TRP A 231 0.69 -4.64 -9.30
CA TRP A 231 2.03 -5.12 -9.68
C TRP A 231 2.26 -4.99 -11.18
N GLU A 232 1.31 -5.46 -11.98
CA GLU A 232 1.38 -5.38 -13.43
C GLU A 232 1.48 -3.93 -13.94
N ARG A 233 0.80 -2.98 -13.28
CA ARG A 233 0.89 -1.54 -13.63
C ARG A 233 2.25 -0.94 -13.30
N VAL A 234 2.89 -1.37 -12.22
CA VAL A 234 4.22 -0.86 -11.83
C VAL A 234 5.32 -1.32 -12.78
N LEU A 235 5.15 -2.48 -13.43
CA LEU A 235 6.08 -2.98 -14.43
C LEU A 235 5.82 -2.44 -15.86
N GLN A 236 4.79 -1.61 -16.08
CA GLN A 236 4.38 -1.08 -17.39
C GLN A 236 4.91 0.32 -17.65
#